data_AF-A0A2N3G648-F1
#
_entry.id   AF-A0A2N3G648-F1
#
_cell.length_a   1.000
_cell.length_b   1.000
_cell.length_c   1.000
_cell.angle_alpha   90.00
_cell.angle_beta   90.00
_cell.angle_gamma   90.00
#
_symmetry.space_group_name_H-M   'P 1'
#
loop_
_entity.id
_entity.type
_entity.pdbx_description
1 polymer ?
#
loop_
_entity_poly.entity_id
_entity_poly.type
_entity_poly.pdbx_seq_one_letter_code
_entity_poly.pdbx_strand_id
1 'polypeptide(L)'
;MNTIILLCDYAEVIDGKLYVMGGGWTGCQPGLRNMAVAIKVLVPWDKTNIRHDMSLMLQDTSGVTIALGDPPQPVRHDGNFEVGSAPSLTSRRQ
;
A
#
# COMPACT_ATOMS: atom_id res chain seq x y z
N MET A 1 -14.13 -2.43 -0.96
CA MET A 1 -12.70 -2.56 -0.61
C MET A 1 -12.29 -1.29 0.10
N ASN A 2 -11.62 -1.39 1.24
CA ASN A 2 -11.17 -0.23 2.00
C ASN A 2 -9.65 -0.22 2.06
N THR A 3 -9.03 0.96 1.96
CA THR A 3 -7.57 1.07 1.91
C THR A 3 -7.10 2.15 2.87
N ILE A 4 -6.07 1.82 3.63
CA ILE A 4 -5.33 2.77 4.46
C ILE A 4 -3.95 2.93 3.83
N ILE A 5 -3.56 4.17 3.59
CA ILE A 5 -2.25 4.55 3.04
C ILE A 5 -1.62 5.53 4.01
N LEU A 6 -0.37 5.30 4.36
CA LEU A 6 0.38 6.17 5.27
C LEU A 6 1.81 6.35 4.77
N LEU A 7 2.25 7.61 4.70
CA LEU A 7 3.66 7.95 4.46
C LEU A 7 4.45 7.75 5.76
N CYS A 8 5.62 7.13 5.64
CA CYS A 8 6.50 6.78 6.76
C CYS A 8 7.96 6.71 6.34
N ASP A 9 8.86 6.54 7.30
CA ASP A 9 10.29 6.36 7.02
C ASP A 9 10.59 4.91 6.60
N TYR A 10 9.87 3.96 7.21
CA TYR A 10 9.99 2.52 6.95
C TYR A 10 8.71 1.77 7.33
N ALA A 11 8.39 0.71 6.59
CA ALA A 11 7.28 -0.18 6.92
C ALA A 11 7.63 -1.63 6.60
N GLU A 12 7.14 -2.54 7.45
CA GLU A 12 7.34 -3.97 7.29
C GLU A 12 6.12 -4.77 7.75
N VAL A 13 5.92 -5.95 7.16
CA VAL A 13 4.89 -6.88 7.57
C VAL A 13 5.55 -8.08 8.23
N ILE A 14 5.30 -8.25 9.52
CA ILE A 14 5.76 -9.40 10.30
C ILE A 14 4.52 -10.09 10.89
N ASP A 15 4.35 -11.36 10.55
CA ASP A 15 3.25 -12.20 11.07
C ASP A 15 1.86 -11.55 10.90
N GLY A 16 1.59 -11.03 9.69
CA GLY A 16 0.33 -10.38 9.35
C GLY A 16 0.09 -9.01 10.01
N LYS A 17 1.04 -8.49 10.78
CA LYS A 17 0.99 -7.15 11.38
C LYS A 17 1.85 -6.18 10.56
N LEU A 18 1.25 -5.06 10.21
CA LEU A 18 1.95 -3.96 9.56
C LEU A 18 2.58 -3.06 10.62
N TYR A 19 3.91 -3.05 10.69
CA TYR A 19 4.70 -2.15 11.51
C TYR A 19 5.07 -0.93 10.68
N VAL A 20 4.85 0.26 11.24
CA VAL A 20 5.11 1.54 10.57
C VAL A 20 6.00 2.38 11.45
N MET A 21 7.18 2.74 10.95
CA MET A 21 8.19 3.51 11.65
C MET A 21 8.25 4.93 11.07
N GLY A 22 8.14 5.94 11.94
CA GLY A 22 8.19 7.35 11.51
C GLY A 22 7.00 7.76 10.62
N GLY A 23 5.81 7.19 10.85
CA GLY A 23 4.62 7.51 10.08
C GLY A 23 4.03 8.90 10.38
N GLY A 24 3.30 9.47 9.42
CA GLY A 24 2.47 10.66 9.65
C GLY A 24 3.20 11.99 9.40
N TRP A 25 4.03 12.04 8.37
CA TRP A 25 4.69 13.27 7.95
C TRP A 25 3.69 14.40 7.69
N THR A 26 3.91 15.56 8.29
CA THR A 26 3.19 16.80 7.96
C THR A 26 4.02 17.72 7.05
N GLY A 27 5.33 17.51 7.03
CA GLY A 27 6.28 18.23 6.18
C GLY A 27 7.62 17.51 6.15
N CYS A 28 8.44 17.83 5.17
CA CYS A 28 9.76 17.27 5.00
C CYS A 28 10.76 18.42 4.82
N GLN A 29 11.80 18.50 5.66
CA GLN A 29 12.91 19.42 5.41
C GLN A 29 13.67 19.02 4.12
N PRO A 30 14.24 19.98 3.40
CA PRO A 30 15.05 19.71 2.21
C PRO A 30 16.18 18.70 2.48
N GLY A 31 16.38 17.76 1.56
CA GLY A 31 17.44 16.75 1.62
C GLY A 31 16.97 15.34 1.23
N LEU A 32 17.91 14.42 1.07
CA LEU A 32 17.58 13.01 0.88
C LEU A 32 17.03 12.43 2.17
N ARG A 33 15.86 11.83 2.11
CA ARG A 33 15.21 11.16 3.24
C ARG A 33 14.74 9.79 2.79
N ASN A 34 14.85 8.83 3.69
CA ASN A 34 14.20 7.55 3.51
C ASN A 34 12.69 7.79 3.57
N MET A 35 11.99 7.32 2.54
CA MET A 35 10.54 7.40 2.43
C MET A 35 10.03 6.02 2.04
N ALA A 36 8.99 5.59 2.73
CA ALA A 36 8.25 4.38 2.46
C ALA A 36 6.75 4.67 2.53
N VAL A 37 5.96 3.89 1.80
CA VAL A 37 4.50 3.96 1.84
C VAL A 37 3.98 2.67 2.44
N ALA A 38 3.32 2.78 3.59
CA ALA A 38 2.64 1.68 4.23
C ALA A 38 1.20 1.57 3.68
N ILE A 39 0.83 0.40 3.18
CA ILE A 39 -0.46 0.18 2.51
C ILE A 39 -1.14 -1.03 3.14
N LYS A 40 -2.36 -0.83 3.62
CA LYS A 40 -3.24 -1.91 4.09
C LYS A 40 -4.52 -1.92 3.25
N VAL A 41 -4.72 -2.99 2.51
CA VAL A 41 -5.94 -3.22 1.71
C VAL A 41 -6.82 -4.22 2.44
N LEU A 42 -8.04 -3.80 2.81
CA LEU A 42 -9.07 -4.67 3.33
C LEU A 42 -9.94 -5.17 2.17
N VAL A 43 -9.71 -6.43 1.79
CA VAL A 43 -10.42 -7.13 0.72
C VAL A 43 -11.69 -7.78 1.28
N PRO A 44 -12.88 -7.44 0.78
CA PRO A 44 -14.12 -8.13 1.12
C PRO A 44 -14.07 -9.62 0.77
N TRP A 45 -14.75 -10.47 1.53
CA TRP A 45 -14.74 -11.93 1.30
C TRP A 45 -15.23 -12.33 -0.10
N ASP A 46 -16.22 -11.63 -0.65
CA ASP A 46 -16.75 -11.83 -2.01
C ASP A 46 -15.77 -11.42 -3.13
N LYS A 47 -14.62 -10.85 -2.77
CA LYS A 47 -13.54 -10.42 -3.67
C LYS A 47 -12.23 -11.17 -3.41
N THR A 48 -12.28 -12.29 -2.70
CA THR A 48 -11.14 -13.20 -2.53
C THR A 48 -11.00 -14.17 -3.71
N ASN A 49 -9.82 -14.79 -3.88
CA ASN A 49 -9.47 -15.71 -4.97
C ASN A 49 -9.64 -15.12 -6.39
N ILE A 50 -9.49 -13.80 -6.50
CA ILE A 50 -9.37 -13.10 -7.77
C ILE A 50 -8.17 -12.17 -7.71
N ARG A 51 -7.57 -11.93 -8.88
CA ARG A 51 -6.47 -10.99 -9.05
C ARG A 51 -6.99 -9.56 -8.94
N HIS A 52 -6.29 -8.74 -8.15
CA HIS A 52 -6.49 -7.30 -8.03
C HIS A 52 -5.26 -6.59 -8.59
N ASP A 53 -5.47 -5.69 -9.54
CA ASP A 53 -4.41 -4.80 -10.02
C ASP A 53 -4.35 -3.54 -9.14
N MET A 54 -3.13 -3.10 -8.86
CA MET A 54 -2.85 -1.95 -8.01
C MET A 54 -1.89 -1.02 -8.74
N SER A 55 -2.20 0.28 -8.72
CA SER A 55 -1.30 1.33 -9.18
C SER A 55 -1.20 2.42 -8.13
N LEU A 56 0.04 2.77 -7.77
CA LEU A 56 0.38 3.87 -6.88
C LEU A 56 1.13 4.92 -7.68
N MET A 57 0.67 6.17 -7.64
CA MET A 57 1.27 7.28 -8.37
C MET A 57 1.47 8.47 -7.43
N LEU A 58 2.61 9.14 -7.54
CA LEU A 58 2.82 10.41 -6.86
C LEU A 58 2.24 11.53 -7.73
N GLN A 59 1.26 12.27 -7.18
CA GLN A 59 0.60 13.38 -7.86
C GLN A 59 0.80 14.68 -7.08
N ASP A 60 0.82 15.80 -7.80
CA ASP A 60 0.72 17.12 -7.18
C ASP A 60 -0.72 17.44 -6.74
N THR A 61 -0.91 18.62 -6.17
CA THR A 61 -2.23 19.11 -5.72
C THR A 61 -3.24 19.31 -6.86
N SER A 62 -2.77 19.30 -8.11
CA SER A 62 -3.59 19.42 -9.32
C SER A 62 -3.95 18.05 -9.92
N GLY A 63 -3.43 16.96 -9.34
CA GLY A 63 -3.61 15.60 -9.85
C GLY A 63 -2.65 15.21 -10.98
N VAL A 64 -1.63 16.02 -11.26
CA VAL A 64 -0.63 15.71 -12.28
C VAL A 64 0.43 14.77 -11.69
N THR A 65 0.71 13.66 -12.38
CA THR A 65 1.75 12.72 -11.93
C THR A 65 3.13 13.36 -12.02
N ILE A 66 3.84 13.34 -10.90
CA ILE A 66 5.21 13.85 -10.79
C ILE A 66 6.16 12.92 -11.55
N ALA A 67 7.04 13.50 -12.37
CA ALA A 67 8.14 12.80 -13.02
C ALA A 67 9.49 13.25 -12.42
N LEU A 68 10.37 12.30 -12.14
CA LEU A 68 11.71 12.54 -11.58
C LEU A 68 12.78 11.84 -12.41
N GLY A 69 14.04 12.26 -12.26
CA GLY A 69 15.19 11.68 -12.94
C GLY A 69 15.51 12.32 -14.29
N ASP A 70 16.51 11.76 -14.97
CA ASP A 70 16.95 12.14 -16.31
C ASP A 70 17.24 10.86 -17.14
N PRO A 71 16.41 10.51 -18.15
CA PRO A 71 15.22 11.24 -18.58
C PRO A 71 14.09 11.21 -17.53
N PRO A 72 13.20 12.22 -17.49
CA PRO A 72 12.10 12.25 -16.53
C PRO A 72 11.18 11.03 -16.67
N GLN A 73 10.99 10.30 -15.59
CA GLN A 73 10.07 9.16 -15.52
C GLN A 73 8.99 9.39 -14.45
N PRO A 74 7.72 9.03 -14.72
CA PRO A 74 6.66 9.11 -13.73
C PRO A 74 6.99 8.30 -12.48
N VAL A 75 6.81 8.91 -11.31
CA VAL A 75 6.94 8.21 -10.03
C VAL A 75 5.69 7.37 -9.82
N ARG A 76 5.78 6.12 -10.25
CA ARG A 76 4.68 5.15 -10.25
C ARG A 76 5.17 3.77 -9.83
N HIS A 77 4.31 3.04 -9.12
CA HIS A 77 4.49 1.64 -8.80
C HIS A 77 3.24 0.87 -9.18
N ASP A 78 3.39 -0.15 -10.03
CA ASP A 78 2.32 -1.05 -10.42
C ASP A 78 2.57 -2.43 -9.85
N GLY A 79 1.48 -3.08 -9.41
CA GLY A 79 1.52 -4.40 -8.82
C GLY A 79 0.19 -5.12 -9.00
N ASN A 80 0.18 -6.39 -8.64
CA ASN A 80 -1.04 -7.16 -8.52
C ASN A 80 -0.94 -8.07 -7.30
N PHE A 81 -2.09 -8.40 -6.74
CA PHE A 81 -2.17 -9.29 -5.59
C PHE A 81 -3.46 -10.11 -5.63
N GLU A 82 -3.44 -11.24 -4.95
CA GLU A 82 -4.61 -12.10 -4.72
C GLU A 82 -4.66 -12.44 -3.23
N VAL A 83 -5.85 -12.44 -2.65
CA VAL A 83 -6.08 -12.76 -1.24
C VAL A 83 -6.96 -13.98 -1.17
N GLY A 84 -6.53 -15.01 -0.44
CA GLY A 84 -7.31 -16.21 -0.20
C GLY A 84 -8.51 -15.96 0.71
N SER A 85 -9.57 -16.75 0.55
CA SER A 85 -10.70 -16.76 1.48
C SER A 85 -10.30 -17.33 2.85
N ALA A 86 -10.99 -16.93 3.92
CA ALA A 86 -10.87 -17.61 5.20
C ALA A 86 -11.33 -19.07 5.05
N PRO A 87 -10.67 -20.03 5.73
CA PRO A 87 -11.19 -21.38 5.83
C PRO A 87 -12.60 -21.32 6.41
N SER A 88 -13.55 -21.98 5.76
CA SER A 88 -14.88 -22.14 6.31
C SER A 88 -14.76 -22.77 7.70
N LEU A 89 -15.21 -22.05 8.74
CA LEU A 89 -15.38 -22.62 10.07
C LEU A 89 -16.47 -23.69 9.98
N THR A 90 -16.08 -24.90 9.59
CA THR A 90 -16.93 -26.07 9.73
C THR A 90 -17.01 -26.33 11.23
N SER A 91 -18.03 -25.76 11.87
CA SER A 91 -18.47 -26.16 13.20
C SER A 91 -18.80 -27.66 13.14
N ARG A 92 -17.80 -28.49 13.43
CA ARG A 92 -17.98 -29.91 13.66
C ARG A 92 -18.69 -30.03 15.01
N ARG A 93 -20.01 -30.14 14.99
CA ARG A 93 -20.77 -30.64 16.14
C ARG A 93 -20.34 -32.10 16.33
N GLN A 94 -19.61 -32.36 17.42
CA GLN A 94 -19.59 -33.65 18.09
C GLN A 94 -20.64 -33.62 19.20
#